data_AF-A0A0R2SIH4-F1
#
_entry.id   AF-A0A0R2SIH4-F1
#
_cell.length_a   1.000
_cell.length_b   1.000
_cell.length_c   1.000
_cell.angle_alpha   90.00
_cell.angle_beta   90.00
_cell.angle_gamma   90.00
#
_symmetry.space_group_name_H-M   'P 1'
#
loop_
_entity.id
_entity.type
_entity.pdbx_description
1 polymer ?
#
loop_
_entity_poly.entity_id
_entity_poly.type
_entity_poly.pdbx_seq_one_letter_code
_entity_poly.pdbx_strand_id
1 'polypeptide(L)'
;MRGLAHFSDFGFNRYLLAPKDDPWHRYDWRSSLSEDFLNRVSDLLLEGSLNGITVAVAISPGLTVEYSDVHDVEAIMVRFKQLHSIGVREFGLFLDDIPARLQSKNDTEKFDTIMQAHSYYCNAVWRELKSLDSANTLAVCPLQYHGKATEEYITEFGKALDTDIALIWTGREICSEYLDVSDAKVFKANTNHIPLYWDNYPVNDVAMLHELHVGPIEGREKGLENYSLGYFANPMDRFELSLISLSTIGDYLWDTQGYEPQVAWEYSLTLLVDDPSDRVAVRNLLRACFESCLRVNPAPDFSAILEAASFSWKTGKPVQAGKLIEAHGNQMLSDVATMKSAKFSKPHWREESLKWLTKYEAVGIALLEIARILSSCGISKNSNLSGTKADLDKINSIRASLNSDPTRLFGSGLDMTLAELADEIRWSLTA
;
A
#
# COMPACT_ATOMS: atom_id res chain seq x y z
N MET A 1 -13.45 13.78 4.49
CA MET A 1 -13.32 15.21 4.83
C MET A 1 -11.85 15.63 4.90
N ARG A 2 -11.13 15.42 6.02
CA ARG A 2 -9.71 15.84 6.17
C ARG A 2 -8.78 15.43 5.02
N GLY A 3 -8.96 14.23 4.47
CA GLY A 3 -8.16 13.74 3.34
C GLY A 3 -8.32 14.55 2.05
N LEU A 4 -9.49 15.12 1.76
CA LEU A 4 -9.76 15.75 0.45
C LEU A 4 -8.89 16.97 0.19
N ALA A 5 -8.62 17.78 1.22
CA ALA A 5 -7.69 18.92 1.10
C ALA A 5 -6.27 18.45 0.78
N HIS A 6 -5.75 17.46 1.52
CA HIS A 6 -4.44 16.88 1.22
C HIS A 6 -4.38 16.27 -0.19
N PHE A 7 -5.43 15.56 -0.61
CA PHE A 7 -5.46 14.94 -1.92
C PHE A 7 -5.42 16.00 -3.03
N SER A 8 -6.12 17.13 -2.84
CA SER A 8 -6.05 18.28 -3.74
C SER A 8 -4.65 18.91 -3.78
N ASP A 9 -4.04 19.14 -2.61
CA ASP A 9 -2.67 19.69 -2.51
C ASP A 9 -1.63 18.79 -3.20
N PHE A 10 -1.87 17.48 -3.25
CA PHE A 10 -1.02 16.52 -3.96
C PHE A 10 -1.38 16.36 -5.44
N GLY A 11 -2.37 17.08 -5.96
CA GLY A 11 -2.76 17.05 -7.37
C GLY A 11 -3.73 15.92 -7.75
N PHE A 12 -4.28 15.18 -6.78
CA PHE A 12 -5.40 14.28 -7.08
C PHE A 12 -6.66 15.09 -7.41
N ASN A 13 -7.53 14.51 -8.24
CA ASN A 13 -8.77 15.12 -8.68
C ASN A 13 -9.99 14.22 -8.46
N ARG A 14 -9.80 13.02 -7.90
CA ARG A 14 -10.84 12.01 -7.67
C ARG A 14 -10.71 11.36 -6.31
N TYR A 15 -11.86 11.07 -5.70
CA TYR A 15 -11.96 10.21 -4.52
C TYR A 15 -13.04 9.15 -4.77
N LEU A 16 -12.65 7.87 -4.68
CA LEU A 16 -13.55 6.74 -4.88
C LEU A 16 -13.98 6.18 -3.52
N LEU A 17 -15.27 6.29 -3.20
CA LEU A 17 -15.85 5.71 -2.00
C LEU A 17 -16.23 4.23 -2.27
N ALA A 18 -15.38 3.32 -1.79
CA ALA A 18 -15.55 1.87 -1.95
C ALA A 18 -15.10 1.04 -0.73
N PRO A 19 -15.62 1.29 0.50
CA PRO A 19 -15.20 0.56 1.69
C PRO A 19 -15.68 -0.91 1.64
N LYS A 20 -14.74 -1.86 1.49
CA LYS A 20 -15.05 -3.30 1.38
C LYS A 20 -15.82 -3.88 2.58
N ASP A 21 -15.53 -3.38 3.78
CA ASP A 21 -16.12 -3.90 5.04
C ASP A 21 -17.47 -3.28 5.41
N ASP A 22 -17.94 -2.27 4.66
CA ASP A 22 -19.21 -1.62 4.97
C ASP A 22 -20.39 -2.42 4.38
N PRO A 23 -21.38 -2.84 5.19
CA PRO A 23 -22.51 -3.63 4.70
C PRO A 23 -23.26 -3.02 3.52
N TRP A 24 -23.39 -1.69 3.44
CA TRP A 24 -24.07 -1.07 2.30
C TRP A 24 -23.29 -1.30 1.02
N HIS A 25 -21.96 -1.29 1.03
CA HIS A 25 -21.18 -1.38 -0.20
C HIS A 25 -21.32 -2.76 -0.86
N ARG A 26 -21.44 -3.84 -0.07
CA ARG A 26 -21.30 -5.23 -0.55
C ARG A 26 -22.45 -6.17 -0.19
N TYR A 27 -22.85 -6.23 1.08
CA TYR A 27 -23.76 -7.28 1.57
C TYR A 27 -25.24 -6.94 1.40
N ASP A 28 -25.62 -5.70 1.72
CA ASP A 28 -27.01 -5.25 1.70
C ASP A 28 -27.35 -4.53 0.39
N TRP A 29 -26.69 -4.89 -0.72
CA TRP A 29 -26.63 -4.03 -1.91
C TRP A 29 -27.98 -3.77 -2.60
N ARG A 30 -29.01 -4.58 -2.31
CA ARG A 30 -30.37 -4.44 -2.86
C ARG A 30 -31.26 -3.47 -2.09
N SER A 31 -30.95 -3.20 -0.81
CA SER A 31 -31.75 -2.30 0.02
C SER A 31 -31.42 -0.85 -0.28
N SER A 32 -32.38 0.07 -0.18
CA SER A 32 -32.11 1.50 -0.37
C SER A 32 -31.07 2.02 0.63
N LEU A 33 -30.26 3.00 0.20
CA LEU A 33 -29.35 3.70 1.08
C LEU A 33 -30.14 4.51 2.12
N SER A 34 -29.64 4.55 3.35
CA SER A 34 -30.26 5.34 4.43
C SER A 34 -30.08 6.84 4.21
N GLU A 35 -31.01 7.64 4.73
CA GLU A 35 -30.89 9.11 4.70
C GLU A 35 -29.60 9.60 5.37
N ASP A 36 -29.21 8.97 6.48
CA ASP A 36 -27.95 9.28 7.17
C ASP A 36 -26.71 9.07 6.27
N PHE A 37 -26.68 7.97 5.51
CA PHE A 37 -25.60 7.73 4.56
C PHE A 37 -25.59 8.78 3.45
N LEU A 38 -26.76 9.08 2.86
CA LEU A 38 -26.88 10.08 1.80
C LEU A 38 -26.48 11.49 2.27
N ASN A 39 -26.80 11.85 3.51
CA ASN A 39 -26.37 13.13 4.11
C ASN A 39 -24.84 13.17 4.24
N ARG A 40 -24.21 12.10 4.75
CA ARG A 40 -22.75 12.02 4.87
C ARG A 40 -22.04 12.07 3.51
N VAL A 41 -22.61 11.44 2.48
CA VAL A 41 -22.09 11.53 1.11
C VAL A 41 -22.31 12.93 0.52
N SER A 42 -23.41 13.60 0.84
CA SER A 42 -23.66 14.99 0.43
C SER A 42 -22.62 15.95 1.03
N ASP A 43 -22.28 15.78 2.31
CA ASP A 43 -21.19 16.53 2.95
C ASP A 43 -19.85 16.27 2.25
N LEU A 44 -19.58 15.01 1.92
CA LEU A 44 -18.37 14.61 1.18
C LEU A 44 -18.31 15.22 -0.23
N LEU A 45 -19.44 15.27 -0.94
CA LEU A 45 -19.56 15.90 -2.26
C LEU A 45 -19.30 17.41 -2.19
N LEU A 46 -19.85 18.08 -1.16
CA LEU A 46 -19.62 19.51 -0.93
C LEU A 46 -18.14 19.78 -0.68
N GLU A 47 -17.50 19.01 0.21
CA GLU A 47 -16.08 19.15 0.50
C GLU A 47 -15.21 18.81 -0.72
N GLY A 48 -15.59 17.79 -1.49
CA GLY A 48 -14.92 17.45 -2.74
C GLY A 48 -14.93 18.63 -3.71
N SER A 49 -16.11 19.22 -3.92
CA SER A 49 -16.28 20.39 -4.78
C SER A 49 -15.41 21.59 -4.34
N LEU A 50 -15.36 21.87 -3.03
CA LEU A 50 -14.51 22.94 -2.48
C LEU A 50 -13.02 22.73 -2.72
N ASN A 51 -12.58 21.47 -2.86
CA ASN A 51 -11.19 21.09 -3.09
C ASN A 51 -10.91 20.63 -4.53
N GLY A 52 -11.85 20.80 -5.46
CA GLY A 52 -11.68 20.34 -6.86
C GLY A 52 -11.62 18.82 -7.03
N ILE A 53 -12.08 18.04 -6.05
CA ILE A 53 -12.14 16.59 -6.07
C ILE A 53 -13.55 16.13 -6.46
N THR A 54 -13.66 15.36 -7.54
CA THR A 54 -14.91 14.66 -7.85
C THR A 54 -15.01 13.37 -7.03
N VAL A 55 -16.14 13.18 -6.35
CA VAL A 55 -16.42 11.99 -5.55
C VAL A 55 -17.16 10.98 -6.41
N ALA A 56 -16.56 9.81 -6.58
CA ALA A 56 -17.16 8.63 -7.19
C ALA A 56 -17.62 7.66 -6.10
N VAL A 57 -18.66 6.87 -6.36
CA VAL A 57 -19.18 5.89 -5.40
C VAL A 57 -19.36 4.54 -6.06
N ALA A 58 -18.83 3.49 -5.43
CA ALA A 58 -18.91 2.13 -5.94
C ALA A 58 -19.86 1.23 -5.12
N ILE A 59 -20.40 0.22 -5.78
CA ILE A 59 -21.21 -0.85 -5.19
C ILE A 59 -20.69 -2.20 -5.70
N SER A 60 -20.63 -3.19 -4.80
CA SER A 60 -20.09 -4.53 -5.05
C SER A 60 -21.18 -5.62 -4.91
N PRO A 61 -22.01 -5.88 -5.94
CA PRO A 61 -23.14 -6.80 -5.83
C PRO A 61 -22.77 -8.29 -6.00
N GLY A 62 -21.54 -8.58 -6.46
CA GLY A 62 -21.17 -9.87 -7.05
C GLY A 62 -21.28 -11.11 -6.14
N LEU A 63 -21.42 -10.94 -4.82
CA LEU A 63 -21.60 -12.07 -3.90
C LEU A 63 -22.96 -12.77 -4.08
N THR A 64 -24.01 -12.02 -4.37
CA THR A 64 -25.39 -12.56 -4.38
C THR A 64 -26.20 -12.19 -5.60
N VAL A 65 -25.64 -11.43 -6.55
CA VAL A 65 -26.31 -11.03 -7.78
C VAL A 65 -26.66 -12.24 -8.65
N GLU A 66 -27.84 -12.19 -9.25
CA GLU A 66 -28.28 -13.02 -10.36
C GLU A 66 -28.17 -12.18 -11.65
N TYR A 67 -27.13 -12.44 -12.44
CA TYR A 67 -26.74 -11.57 -13.56
C TYR A 67 -27.79 -11.51 -14.68
N SER A 68 -28.62 -12.53 -14.80
CA SER A 68 -29.69 -12.66 -15.78
C SER A 68 -30.99 -11.96 -15.38
N ASP A 69 -31.19 -11.65 -14.09
CA ASP A 69 -32.43 -11.09 -13.55
C ASP A 69 -32.47 -9.55 -13.72
N VAL A 70 -33.55 -9.06 -14.31
CA VAL A 70 -33.78 -7.62 -14.47
C VAL A 70 -33.99 -6.93 -13.13
N HIS A 71 -34.56 -7.61 -12.13
CA HIS A 71 -34.80 -7.01 -10.81
C HIS A 71 -33.49 -6.69 -10.09
N ASP A 72 -32.41 -7.43 -10.36
CA ASP A 72 -31.08 -7.16 -9.80
C ASP A 72 -30.38 -5.98 -10.50
N VAL A 73 -30.71 -5.70 -11.76
CA VAL A 73 -30.36 -4.44 -12.42
C VAL A 73 -31.16 -3.28 -11.84
N GLU A 74 -32.46 -3.47 -11.60
CA GLU A 74 -33.31 -2.45 -10.97
C GLU A 74 -32.84 -2.12 -9.54
N ALA A 75 -32.46 -3.13 -8.75
CA ALA A 75 -32.01 -2.96 -7.37
C ALA A 75 -30.76 -2.09 -7.26
N ILE A 76 -29.75 -2.31 -8.12
CA ILE A 76 -28.57 -1.43 -8.12
C ILE A 76 -28.91 -0.02 -8.61
N MET A 77 -29.81 0.09 -9.60
CA MET A 77 -30.27 1.37 -10.12
C MET A 77 -31.04 2.19 -9.10
N VAL A 78 -31.75 1.57 -8.13
CA VAL A 78 -32.36 2.31 -7.01
C VAL A 78 -31.31 3.14 -6.28
N ARG A 79 -30.15 2.55 -5.98
CA ARG A 79 -29.07 3.23 -5.26
C ARG A 79 -28.33 4.24 -6.10
N PHE A 80 -28.03 3.89 -7.35
CA PHE A 80 -27.41 4.85 -8.27
C PHE A 80 -28.32 6.07 -8.48
N LYS A 81 -29.65 5.90 -8.51
CA LYS A 81 -30.60 7.03 -8.52
C LYS A 81 -30.59 7.84 -7.22
N GLN A 82 -30.48 7.21 -6.05
CA GLN A 82 -30.34 7.92 -4.76
C GLN A 82 -29.02 8.72 -4.68
N LEU A 83 -27.93 8.15 -5.18
CA LEU A 83 -26.63 8.82 -5.24
C LEU A 83 -26.63 9.94 -6.30
N HIS A 84 -27.26 9.70 -7.45
CA HIS A 84 -27.40 10.71 -8.50
C HIS A 84 -28.22 11.91 -8.02
N SER A 85 -29.29 11.69 -7.25
CA SER A 85 -30.15 12.77 -6.75
C SER A 85 -29.45 13.71 -5.77
N ILE A 86 -28.40 13.24 -5.09
CA ILE A 86 -27.55 14.08 -4.22
C ILE A 86 -26.31 14.64 -4.93
N GLY A 87 -26.09 14.30 -6.21
CA GLY A 87 -25.05 14.92 -7.04
C GLY A 87 -23.93 13.99 -7.53
N VAL A 88 -23.94 12.70 -7.22
CA VAL A 88 -22.95 11.75 -7.76
C VAL A 88 -23.15 11.58 -9.26
N ARG A 89 -22.06 11.57 -10.04
CA ARG A 89 -22.07 11.35 -11.51
C ARG A 89 -21.08 10.29 -11.97
N GLU A 90 -20.13 9.91 -11.13
CA GLU A 90 -19.15 8.85 -11.41
C GLU A 90 -19.43 7.65 -10.51
N PHE A 91 -19.67 6.49 -11.11
CA PHE A 91 -20.12 5.29 -10.41
C PHE A 91 -19.15 4.13 -10.59
N GLY A 92 -19.07 3.26 -9.58
CA GLY A 92 -18.31 2.00 -9.62
C GLY A 92 -19.22 0.78 -9.50
N LEU A 93 -18.95 -0.25 -10.30
CA LEU A 93 -19.63 -1.56 -10.23
C LEU A 93 -18.60 -2.67 -10.12
N PHE A 94 -18.48 -3.27 -8.94
CA PHE A 94 -17.33 -4.09 -8.57
C PHE A 94 -17.71 -5.57 -8.44
N LEU A 95 -16.98 -6.41 -9.17
CA LEU A 95 -17.14 -7.86 -9.27
C LEU A 95 -15.86 -8.61 -8.83
N ASP A 96 -14.97 -7.94 -8.10
CA ASP A 96 -13.77 -8.52 -7.50
C ASP A 96 -14.07 -9.30 -6.21
N ASP A 97 -13.20 -10.27 -5.90
CA ASP A 97 -13.26 -11.10 -4.69
C ASP A 97 -14.58 -11.89 -4.52
N ILE A 98 -15.19 -12.35 -5.62
CA ILE A 98 -16.44 -13.13 -5.64
C ILE A 98 -16.21 -14.56 -6.19
N PRO A 99 -17.18 -15.48 -6.04
CA PRO A 99 -17.08 -16.81 -6.63
C PRO A 99 -16.93 -16.76 -8.16
N ALA A 100 -15.95 -17.51 -8.69
CA ALA A 100 -15.66 -17.57 -10.12
C ALA A 100 -16.60 -18.50 -10.93
N ARG A 101 -17.84 -18.70 -10.47
CA ARG A 101 -18.83 -19.58 -11.11
C ARG A 101 -20.22 -18.95 -11.05
N LEU A 102 -21.07 -19.26 -12.03
CA LEU A 102 -22.48 -18.91 -12.01
C LEU A 102 -23.14 -19.53 -10.76
N GLN A 103 -23.88 -18.72 -10.01
CA GLN A 103 -24.46 -19.11 -8.73
C GLN A 103 -25.96 -19.44 -8.86
N SER A 104 -26.67 -18.79 -9.79
CA SER A 104 -28.09 -19.01 -10.03
C SER A 104 -28.33 -20.04 -11.14
N LYS A 105 -29.45 -20.76 -11.03
CA LYS A 105 -29.95 -21.67 -12.07
C LYS A 105 -30.32 -20.89 -13.33
N ASN A 106 -30.96 -19.72 -13.20
CA ASN A 106 -31.36 -18.90 -14.34
C ASN A 106 -30.14 -18.37 -15.11
N ASP A 107 -29.09 -18.00 -14.40
CA ASP A 107 -27.82 -17.62 -15.02
C ASP A 107 -27.22 -18.77 -15.81
N THR A 108 -27.23 -19.99 -15.25
CA THR A 108 -26.71 -21.20 -15.91
C THR A 108 -27.54 -21.62 -17.12
N GLU A 109 -28.83 -21.27 -17.16
CA GLU A 109 -29.70 -21.52 -18.32
C GLU A 109 -29.52 -20.47 -19.43
N LYS A 110 -29.06 -19.25 -19.09
CA LYS A 110 -28.92 -18.13 -20.03
C LYS A 110 -27.50 -17.95 -20.57
N PHE A 111 -26.48 -18.26 -19.78
CA PHE A 111 -25.08 -17.99 -20.10
C PHE A 111 -24.25 -19.27 -20.04
N ASP A 112 -23.36 -19.45 -21.00
CA ASP A 112 -22.43 -20.58 -21.02
C ASP A 112 -21.25 -20.34 -20.05
N THR A 113 -20.91 -19.06 -19.82
CA THR A 113 -19.73 -18.66 -19.05
C THR A 113 -20.01 -17.49 -18.11
N ILE A 114 -19.18 -17.34 -17.08
CA ILE A 114 -19.30 -16.23 -16.13
C ILE A 114 -18.96 -14.87 -16.75
N MET A 115 -18.06 -14.81 -17.72
CA MET A 115 -17.71 -13.58 -18.44
C MET A 115 -18.86 -13.08 -19.33
N GLN A 116 -19.66 -13.98 -19.92
CA GLN A 116 -20.90 -13.60 -20.61
C GLN A 116 -21.91 -12.99 -19.63
N ALA A 117 -22.11 -13.63 -18.48
CA ALA A 117 -23.01 -13.14 -17.44
C ALA A 117 -22.58 -11.76 -16.91
N HIS A 118 -21.30 -11.60 -16.57
CA HIS A 118 -20.75 -10.33 -16.07
C HIS A 118 -20.86 -9.22 -17.11
N SER A 119 -20.43 -9.45 -18.36
CA SER A 119 -20.49 -8.42 -19.41
C SER A 119 -21.92 -8.03 -19.75
N TYR A 120 -22.85 -9.00 -19.80
CA TYR A 120 -24.28 -8.74 -19.98
C TYR A 120 -24.83 -7.85 -18.86
N TYR A 121 -24.54 -8.19 -17.60
CA TYR A 121 -25.04 -7.45 -16.45
C TYR A 121 -24.47 -6.03 -16.40
N CYS A 122 -23.14 -5.86 -16.56
CA CYS A 122 -22.50 -4.55 -16.58
C CYS A 122 -23.05 -3.66 -17.70
N ASN A 123 -23.24 -4.21 -18.91
CA ASN A 123 -23.84 -3.47 -20.04
C ASN A 123 -25.33 -3.12 -19.79
N ALA A 124 -26.08 -3.96 -19.08
CA ALA A 124 -27.46 -3.65 -18.69
C ALA A 124 -27.51 -2.48 -17.70
N VAL A 125 -26.69 -2.53 -16.65
CA VAL A 125 -26.56 -1.42 -15.67
C VAL A 125 -26.10 -0.14 -16.36
N TRP A 126 -25.12 -0.22 -17.27
CA TRP A 126 -24.61 0.93 -18.01
C TRP A 126 -25.70 1.62 -18.84
N ARG A 127 -26.51 0.85 -19.57
CA ARG A 127 -27.61 1.41 -20.36
C ARG A 127 -28.63 2.17 -19.50
N GLU A 128 -29.01 1.62 -18.34
CA GLU A 128 -29.92 2.29 -17.40
C GLU A 128 -29.27 3.53 -16.75
N LEU A 129 -27.97 3.47 -16.46
CA LEU A 129 -27.25 4.61 -15.90
C LEU A 129 -27.12 5.76 -16.92
N LYS A 130 -26.94 5.44 -18.21
CA LYS A 130 -26.88 6.43 -19.29
C LYS A 130 -28.23 6.98 -19.70
N SER A 131 -29.29 6.19 -19.58
CA SER A 131 -30.67 6.68 -19.78
C SER A 131 -31.07 7.67 -18.69
N LEU A 132 -30.54 7.51 -17.48
CA LEU A 132 -30.75 8.44 -16.37
C LEU A 132 -30.07 9.80 -16.62
N ASP A 133 -28.80 9.80 -17.03
CA ASP A 133 -28.05 11.00 -17.39
C ASP A 133 -26.88 10.64 -18.31
N SER A 134 -26.83 11.25 -19.48
CA SER A 134 -25.79 11.01 -20.48
C SER A 134 -24.38 11.42 -20.02
N ALA A 135 -24.26 12.26 -18.98
CA ALA A 135 -22.98 12.66 -18.40
C ALA A 135 -22.41 11.64 -17.40
N ASN A 136 -23.19 10.62 -17.01
CA ASN A 136 -22.72 9.61 -16.07
C ASN A 136 -21.57 8.77 -16.65
N THR A 137 -20.65 8.38 -15.76
CA THR A 137 -19.57 7.42 -16.06
C THR A 137 -19.69 6.19 -15.18
N LEU A 138 -19.17 5.07 -15.65
CA LEU A 138 -19.12 3.80 -14.92
C LEU A 138 -17.73 3.21 -15.01
N ALA A 139 -17.14 2.88 -13.86
CA ALA A 139 -15.94 2.06 -13.76
C ALA A 139 -16.32 0.66 -13.25
N VAL A 140 -15.85 -0.38 -13.93
CA VAL A 140 -16.07 -1.77 -13.52
C VAL A 140 -14.78 -2.38 -13.02
N CYS A 141 -14.82 -2.98 -11.83
CA CYS A 141 -13.77 -3.87 -11.33
C CYS A 141 -14.13 -5.30 -11.70
N PRO A 142 -13.41 -5.95 -12.62
CA PRO A 142 -13.72 -7.31 -13.05
C PRO A 142 -13.34 -8.35 -11.98
N LEU A 143 -13.89 -9.56 -12.08
CA LEU A 143 -13.45 -10.70 -11.24
C LEU A 143 -11.95 -10.97 -11.37
N GLN A 144 -11.44 -11.00 -12.59
CA GLN A 144 -10.01 -11.05 -12.86
C GLN A 144 -9.50 -9.65 -13.17
N TYR A 145 -9.03 -8.95 -12.14
CA TYR A 145 -8.55 -7.57 -12.19
C TYR A 145 -7.02 -7.46 -12.25
N HIS A 146 -6.29 -8.58 -12.34
CA HIS A 146 -4.85 -8.62 -12.49
C HIS A 146 -4.44 -9.75 -13.47
N GLY A 147 -3.20 -9.73 -13.95
CA GLY A 147 -2.65 -10.77 -14.82
C GLY A 147 -1.95 -10.21 -16.05
N LYS A 148 -1.79 -11.01 -17.11
CA LYS A 148 -1.12 -10.60 -18.36
C LYS A 148 -2.06 -9.93 -19.36
N ALA A 149 -3.34 -9.81 -19.01
CA ALA A 149 -4.41 -9.33 -19.87
C ALA A 149 -4.63 -10.18 -21.14
N THR A 150 -4.18 -11.44 -21.11
CA THR A 150 -4.34 -12.42 -22.21
C THR A 150 -5.17 -13.62 -21.79
N GLU A 151 -5.61 -13.63 -20.53
CA GLU A 151 -6.43 -14.67 -19.95
C GLU A 151 -7.85 -14.66 -20.54
N GLU A 152 -8.46 -15.84 -20.60
CA GLU A 152 -9.76 -16.05 -21.26
C GLU A 152 -10.84 -15.13 -20.68
N TYR A 153 -10.96 -15.05 -19.35
CA TYR A 153 -11.97 -14.22 -18.70
C TYR A 153 -11.85 -12.75 -19.13
N ILE A 154 -10.69 -12.11 -18.93
CA ILE A 154 -10.57 -10.66 -19.12
C ILE A 154 -10.64 -10.26 -20.60
N THR A 155 -10.17 -11.15 -21.50
CA THR A 155 -10.25 -10.92 -22.95
C THR A 155 -11.68 -11.01 -23.47
N GLU A 156 -12.45 -12.03 -23.09
CA GLU A 156 -13.86 -12.16 -23.50
C GLU A 156 -14.73 -11.10 -22.84
N PHE A 157 -14.59 -10.92 -21.52
CA PHE A 157 -15.32 -9.91 -20.75
C PHE A 157 -15.07 -8.51 -21.31
N GLY A 158 -13.81 -8.11 -21.48
CA GLY A 158 -13.44 -6.78 -21.98
C GLY A 158 -13.97 -6.52 -23.39
N LYS A 159 -13.84 -7.48 -24.31
CA LYS A 159 -14.33 -7.32 -25.70
C LYS A 159 -15.85 -7.20 -25.79
N ALA A 160 -16.58 -7.82 -24.87
CA ALA A 160 -18.04 -7.76 -24.81
C ALA A 160 -18.56 -6.54 -24.02
N LEU A 161 -17.73 -5.95 -23.16
CA LEU A 161 -18.07 -4.76 -22.38
C LEU A 161 -18.11 -3.51 -23.26
N ASP A 162 -19.14 -2.68 -23.09
CA ASP A 162 -19.28 -1.40 -23.80
C ASP A 162 -18.02 -0.54 -23.63
N THR A 163 -17.49 0.00 -24.73
CA THR A 163 -16.18 0.68 -24.75
C THR A 163 -16.13 1.99 -23.97
N ASP A 164 -17.28 2.55 -23.60
CA ASP A 164 -17.36 3.76 -22.78
C ASP A 164 -17.31 3.45 -21.26
N ILE A 165 -17.40 2.18 -20.87
CA ILE A 165 -17.22 1.74 -19.47
C ILE A 165 -15.72 1.66 -19.17
N ALA A 166 -15.28 2.35 -18.12
CA ALA A 166 -13.90 2.24 -17.66
C ALA A 166 -13.64 0.85 -17.05
N LEU A 167 -12.53 0.21 -17.44
CA LEU A 167 -12.18 -1.12 -16.96
C LEU A 167 -10.97 -1.06 -16.02
N ILE A 168 -11.19 -1.45 -14.76
CA ILE A 168 -10.17 -1.42 -13.71
C ILE A 168 -9.18 -2.58 -13.86
N TRP A 169 -7.90 -2.30 -13.60
CA TRP A 169 -6.83 -3.29 -13.61
C TRP A 169 -5.72 -2.92 -12.61
N THR A 170 -5.17 -3.89 -11.89
CA THR A 170 -4.10 -3.66 -10.89
C THR A 170 -2.69 -3.95 -11.42
N GLY A 171 -2.58 -4.28 -12.71
CA GLY A 171 -1.34 -4.73 -13.34
C GLY A 171 -1.18 -6.24 -13.33
N ARG A 172 0.08 -6.70 -13.34
CA ARG A 172 0.38 -8.14 -13.39
C ARG A 172 -0.01 -8.88 -12.11
N GLU A 173 0.12 -8.21 -10.98
CA GLU A 173 -0.17 -8.76 -9.66
C GLU A 173 -1.28 -7.95 -8.99
N ILE A 174 -1.84 -8.48 -7.90
CA ILE A 174 -2.78 -7.75 -7.05
C ILE A 174 -2.08 -6.49 -6.51
N CYS A 175 -0.89 -6.65 -5.94
CA CYS A 175 0.02 -5.56 -5.56
C CYS A 175 1.22 -5.59 -6.52
N SER A 176 1.15 -4.83 -7.61
CA SER A 176 2.17 -4.87 -8.67
C SER A 176 3.46 -4.13 -8.28
N GLU A 177 4.59 -4.81 -8.41
CA GLU A 177 5.94 -4.21 -8.29
C GLU A 177 6.16 -3.20 -9.43
N TYR A 178 5.73 -3.53 -10.64
CA TYR A 178 5.86 -2.67 -11.83
C TYR A 178 4.53 -2.49 -12.58
N LEU A 179 4.33 -1.29 -13.14
CA LEU A 179 3.32 -0.99 -14.14
C LEU A 179 3.99 -0.47 -15.41
N ASP A 180 4.05 -1.32 -16.43
CA ASP A 180 4.75 -1.04 -17.69
C ASP A 180 3.78 -0.63 -18.81
N VAL A 181 4.23 0.31 -19.66
CA VAL A 181 3.55 0.76 -20.88
C VAL A 181 3.31 -0.42 -21.83
N SER A 182 4.24 -1.38 -21.91
CA SER A 182 4.05 -2.57 -22.73
C SER A 182 2.82 -3.37 -22.30
N ASP A 183 2.59 -3.51 -21.00
CA ASP A 183 1.46 -4.28 -20.51
C ASP A 183 0.15 -3.50 -20.67
N ALA A 184 0.17 -2.18 -20.50
CA ALA A 184 -0.98 -1.32 -20.82
C ALA A 184 -1.43 -1.46 -22.28
N LYS A 185 -0.47 -1.55 -23.22
CA LYS A 185 -0.74 -1.80 -24.65
C LYS A 185 -1.33 -3.19 -24.89
N VAL A 186 -0.80 -4.22 -24.23
CA VAL A 186 -1.35 -5.58 -24.30
C VAL A 186 -2.76 -5.61 -23.76
N PHE A 187 -3.03 -4.94 -22.63
CA PHE A 187 -4.36 -4.80 -22.07
C PHE A 187 -5.33 -4.20 -23.08
N LYS A 188 -4.99 -3.02 -23.65
CA LYS A 188 -5.83 -2.37 -24.66
C LYS A 188 -6.11 -3.24 -25.88
N ALA A 189 -5.09 -3.95 -26.37
CA ALA A 189 -5.24 -4.81 -27.55
C ALA A 189 -6.16 -6.02 -27.29
N ASN A 190 -6.22 -6.51 -26.06
CA ASN A 190 -6.98 -7.72 -25.71
C ASN A 190 -8.36 -7.45 -25.12
N THR A 191 -8.58 -6.27 -24.53
CA THR A 191 -9.86 -5.92 -23.90
C THR A 191 -10.63 -4.87 -24.68
N ASN A 192 -10.03 -4.15 -25.63
CA ASN A 192 -10.55 -2.90 -26.23
C ASN A 192 -10.62 -1.71 -25.26
N HIS A 193 -10.11 -1.82 -24.04
CA HIS A 193 -10.16 -0.78 -23.00
C HIS A 193 -8.77 -0.23 -22.66
N ILE A 194 -8.66 1.08 -22.42
CA ILE A 194 -7.43 1.63 -21.82
C ILE A 194 -7.54 1.34 -20.31
N PRO A 195 -6.51 0.79 -19.64
CA PRO A 195 -6.63 0.42 -18.24
C PRO A 195 -6.86 1.64 -17.36
N LEU A 196 -7.86 1.56 -16.49
CA LEU A 196 -7.98 2.40 -15.30
C LEU A 196 -7.22 1.70 -14.18
N TYR A 197 -6.08 2.24 -13.75
CA TYR A 197 -5.29 1.58 -12.73
C TYR A 197 -5.94 1.72 -11.36
N TRP A 198 -6.14 0.58 -10.69
CA TRP A 198 -6.31 0.52 -9.24
C TRP A 198 -5.00 0.01 -8.68
N ASP A 199 -4.22 0.91 -8.12
CA ASP A 199 -2.91 0.57 -7.63
C ASP A 199 -2.94 0.25 -6.13
N ASN A 200 -2.62 -1.00 -5.79
CA ASN A 200 -2.55 -1.46 -4.40
C ASN A 200 -1.22 -1.07 -3.76
N TYR A 201 -1.02 0.24 -3.63
CA TYR A 201 0.00 0.89 -2.83
C TYR A 201 -0.53 2.27 -2.40
N PRO A 202 -0.40 2.68 -1.11
CA PRO A 202 0.33 2.02 -0.02
C PRO A 202 -0.47 1.01 0.83
N VAL A 203 -1.59 0.43 0.38
CA VAL A 203 -2.37 -0.52 1.21
C VAL A 203 -1.52 -1.66 1.81
N ASN A 204 -1.69 -1.92 3.11
CA ASN A 204 -0.93 -2.93 3.88
C ASN A 204 -1.85 -3.89 4.66
N ASP A 205 -2.97 -4.27 4.07
CA ASP A 205 -3.94 -5.19 4.66
C ASP A 205 -3.55 -6.68 4.46
N VAL A 206 -4.41 -7.59 4.94
CA VAL A 206 -4.29 -9.05 4.78
C VAL A 206 -2.93 -9.60 5.25
N ALA A 207 -2.04 -9.98 4.34
CA ALA A 207 -0.74 -10.58 4.67
C ALA A 207 0.31 -9.52 5.05
N MET A 208 0.04 -8.24 4.76
CA MET A 208 0.98 -7.12 4.90
C MET A 208 0.75 -6.32 6.20
N LEU A 209 -0.11 -6.78 7.11
CA LEU A 209 -0.47 -6.11 8.39
C LEU A 209 0.72 -5.82 9.33
N HIS A 210 1.89 -6.39 9.02
CA HIS A 210 3.13 -6.18 9.75
C HIS A 210 4.06 -5.15 9.09
N GLU A 211 3.80 -4.76 7.86
CA GLU A 211 4.54 -3.78 7.08
C GLU A 211 3.90 -2.39 7.23
N LEU A 212 4.70 -1.34 7.09
CA LEU A 212 4.22 0.05 7.09
C LEU A 212 4.65 0.69 5.78
N HIS A 213 3.77 0.71 4.78
CA HIS A 213 4.11 1.11 3.41
C HIS A 213 4.20 2.63 3.27
N VAL A 214 5.31 3.18 3.76
CA VAL A 214 5.58 4.63 3.77
C VAL A 214 6.66 5.05 2.78
N GLY A 215 7.07 4.16 1.89
CA GLY A 215 8.05 4.46 0.85
C GLY A 215 7.49 5.37 -0.25
N PRO A 216 8.36 5.90 -1.13
CA PRO A 216 7.89 6.55 -2.34
C PRO A 216 7.27 5.54 -3.31
N ILE A 217 6.38 6.01 -4.19
CA ILE A 217 5.96 5.21 -5.35
C ILE A 217 7.17 4.96 -6.26
N GLU A 218 7.33 3.71 -6.70
CA GLU A 218 8.39 3.24 -7.59
C GLU A 218 7.79 2.23 -8.59
N GLY A 219 8.51 1.92 -9.66
CA GLY A 219 8.12 0.88 -10.62
C GLY A 219 6.99 1.25 -11.59
N ARG A 220 6.54 2.50 -11.64
CA ARG A 220 5.56 2.95 -12.66
C ARG A 220 6.33 3.60 -13.81
N GLU A 221 6.20 3.06 -15.02
CA GLU A 221 7.02 3.47 -16.16
C GLU A 221 6.77 4.93 -16.57
N LYS A 222 7.84 5.67 -16.89
CA LYS A 222 7.72 7.03 -17.43
C LYS A 222 6.88 7.04 -18.72
N GLY A 223 5.92 7.96 -18.83
CA GLY A 223 5.02 8.03 -19.99
C GLY A 223 3.76 7.15 -19.88
N LEU A 224 3.56 6.43 -18.77
CA LEU A 224 2.38 5.58 -18.54
C LEU A 224 1.06 6.36 -18.65
N GLU A 225 1.06 7.66 -18.37
CA GLU A 225 -0.12 8.54 -18.49
C GLU A 225 -0.71 8.55 -19.91
N ASN A 226 0.09 8.26 -20.94
CA ASN A 226 -0.38 8.18 -22.33
C ASN A 226 -1.11 6.87 -22.66
N TYR A 227 -1.06 5.89 -21.75
CA TYR A 227 -1.59 4.53 -21.92
C TYR A 227 -2.49 4.10 -20.76
N SER A 228 -2.83 5.04 -19.89
CA SER A 228 -3.75 4.83 -18.76
C SER A 228 -4.94 5.77 -18.89
N LEU A 229 -6.13 5.28 -18.54
CA LEU A 229 -7.32 6.11 -18.43
C LEU A 229 -7.28 6.98 -17.16
N GLY A 230 -6.57 6.51 -16.14
CA GLY A 230 -6.46 7.15 -14.84
C GLY A 230 -5.82 6.20 -13.82
N TYR A 231 -5.59 6.73 -12.62
CA TYR A 231 -4.91 6.02 -11.55
C TYR A 231 -5.60 6.30 -10.22
N PHE A 232 -5.98 5.24 -9.50
CA PHE A 232 -6.44 5.28 -8.13
C PHE A 232 -5.39 4.62 -7.23
N ALA A 233 -4.93 5.33 -6.19
CA ALA A 233 -4.11 4.76 -5.13
C ALA A 233 -5.01 4.15 -4.06
N ASN A 234 -4.73 2.91 -3.64
CA ASN A 234 -5.37 2.28 -2.49
C ASN A 234 -4.52 2.52 -1.23
N PRO A 235 -4.95 3.38 -0.29
CA PRO A 235 -4.16 3.72 0.90
C PRO A 235 -4.22 2.66 2.01
N MET A 236 -3.41 2.83 3.04
CA MET A 236 -3.53 2.07 4.30
C MET A 236 -4.76 2.55 5.09
N ASP A 237 -5.18 1.75 6.07
CA ASP A 237 -6.10 2.18 7.13
C ASP A 237 -5.45 3.20 8.11
N ARG A 238 -4.12 3.37 8.02
CA ARG A 238 -3.33 4.43 8.66
C ARG A 238 -3.33 5.68 7.78
N PHE A 239 -4.36 6.50 7.95
CA PHE A 239 -4.61 7.67 7.11
C PHE A 239 -3.42 8.65 7.10
N GLU A 240 -2.90 8.99 8.28
CA GLU A 240 -1.89 10.04 8.40
C GLU A 240 -0.56 9.62 7.77
N LEU A 241 -0.14 8.38 8.02
CA LEU A 241 1.10 7.82 7.44
C LEU A 241 0.96 7.52 5.94
N SER A 242 -0.26 7.27 5.44
CA SER A 242 -0.50 7.12 4.00
C SER A 242 -0.23 8.41 3.22
N LEU A 243 -0.34 9.59 3.86
CA LEU A 243 -0.14 10.88 3.19
C LEU A 243 1.27 11.02 2.58
N ILE A 244 2.27 10.36 3.15
CA ILE A 244 3.64 10.35 2.64
C ILE A 244 3.68 9.73 1.25
N SER A 245 3.26 8.47 1.15
CA SER A 245 3.26 7.73 -0.10
C SER A 245 2.30 8.36 -1.11
N LEU A 246 1.12 8.82 -0.67
CA LEU A 246 0.16 9.52 -1.52
C LEU A 246 0.72 10.82 -2.10
N SER A 247 1.50 11.59 -1.33
CA SER A 247 2.17 12.79 -1.84
C SER A 247 3.16 12.45 -2.95
N THR A 248 3.94 11.36 -2.81
CA THR A 248 4.86 10.92 -3.86
C THR A 248 4.13 10.39 -5.11
N ILE A 249 2.96 9.75 -4.91
CA ILE A 249 2.09 9.35 -6.03
C ILE A 249 1.59 10.57 -6.77
N GLY A 250 1.17 11.62 -6.06
CA GLY A 250 0.77 12.89 -6.67
C GLY A 250 1.87 13.51 -7.52
N ASP A 251 3.10 13.58 -7.02
CA ASP A 251 4.27 14.08 -7.75
C ASP A 251 4.56 13.27 -9.02
N TYR A 252 4.53 11.94 -8.92
CA TYR A 252 4.65 11.04 -10.08
C TYR A 252 3.56 11.28 -11.13
N LEU A 253 2.29 11.36 -10.71
CA LEU A 253 1.16 11.55 -11.62
C LEU A 253 1.17 12.92 -12.30
N TRP A 254 1.75 13.93 -11.66
CA TRP A 254 1.89 15.27 -12.22
C TRP A 254 3.01 15.36 -13.27
N ASP A 255 4.16 14.73 -13.01
CA ASP A 255 5.29 14.70 -13.95
C ASP A 255 6.02 13.35 -13.92
N THR A 256 5.56 12.40 -14.74
CA THR A 256 6.21 11.09 -14.86
C THR A 256 7.63 11.17 -15.42
N GLN A 257 8.00 12.27 -16.11
CA GLN A 257 9.33 12.43 -16.71
C GLN A 257 10.35 12.92 -15.69
N GLY A 258 9.98 13.93 -14.90
CA GLY A 258 10.82 14.58 -13.89
C GLY A 258 10.76 13.94 -12.50
N TYR A 259 9.81 13.03 -12.23
CA TYR A 259 9.68 12.39 -10.92
C TYR A 259 10.95 11.67 -10.47
N GLU A 260 11.40 12.01 -9.26
CA GLU A 260 12.53 11.39 -8.57
C GLU A 260 12.07 10.86 -7.19
N PRO A 261 11.93 9.52 -7.01
CA PRO A 261 11.27 8.95 -5.83
C PRO A 261 11.83 9.43 -4.49
N GLN A 262 13.15 9.48 -4.36
CA GLN A 262 13.79 9.86 -3.09
C GLN A 262 13.65 11.37 -2.82
N VAL A 263 13.65 12.21 -3.85
CA VAL A 263 13.45 13.66 -3.71
C VAL A 263 12.00 13.94 -3.28
N ALA A 264 11.03 13.31 -3.95
CA ALA A 264 9.61 13.42 -3.61
C ALA A 264 9.33 12.95 -2.17
N TRP A 265 9.96 11.84 -1.75
CA TRP A 265 9.80 11.31 -0.40
C TRP A 265 10.32 12.27 0.67
N GLU A 266 11.54 12.79 0.52
CA GLU A 266 12.10 13.78 1.47
C GLU A 266 11.29 15.07 1.47
N TYR A 267 10.81 15.52 0.30
CA TYR A 267 9.94 16.69 0.20
C TYR A 267 8.61 16.49 0.94
N SER A 268 8.00 15.31 0.84
CA SER A 268 6.76 14.99 1.56
C SER A 268 6.89 15.16 3.08
N LEU A 269 8.05 14.84 3.65
CA LEU A 269 8.32 15.05 5.08
C LEU A 269 8.38 16.53 5.44
N THR A 270 8.91 17.38 4.55
CA THR A 270 8.93 18.84 4.75
C THR A 270 7.54 19.45 4.64
N LEU A 271 6.70 18.91 3.77
CA LEU A 271 5.31 19.33 3.58
C LEU A 271 4.42 18.92 4.76
N LEU A 272 4.66 17.72 5.31
CA LEU A 272 3.78 17.12 6.30
C LEU A 272 4.26 17.34 7.73
N VAL A 273 5.54 17.61 7.99
CA VAL A 273 6.10 17.78 9.35
C VAL A 273 6.93 19.06 9.43
N ASP A 274 6.32 20.13 9.95
CA ASP A 274 6.94 21.46 10.04
C ASP A 274 8.15 21.48 10.99
N ASP A 275 7.99 20.90 12.19
CA ASP A 275 9.03 20.91 13.23
C ASP A 275 10.26 20.11 12.77
N PRO A 276 11.45 20.73 12.66
CA PRO A 276 12.63 20.05 12.14
C PRO A 276 13.11 18.87 12.99
N SER A 277 12.95 18.93 14.32
CA SER A 277 13.38 17.87 15.23
C SER A 277 12.48 16.66 15.09
N ASP A 278 11.16 16.89 15.08
CA ASP A 278 10.18 15.85 14.85
C ASP A 278 10.34 15.23 13.46
N ARG A 279 10.59 16.04 12.44
CA ARG A 279 10.81 15.59 11.06
C ARG A 279 12.00 14.63 10.96
N VAL A 280 13.13 14.94 11.60
CA VAL A 280 14.30 14.05 11.61
C VAL A 280 13.99 12.72 12.31
N ALA A 281 13.33 12.76 13.47
CA ALA A 281 12.99 11.55 14.21
C ALA A 281 12.03 10.64 13.42
N VAL A 282 10.99 11.23 12.82
CA VAL A 282 10.05 10.53 11.93
C VAL A 282 10.78 9.95 10.72
N ARG A 283 11.60 10.76 10.04
CA ARG A 283 12.38 10.32 8.88
C ARG A 283 13.17 9.04 9.20
N ASN A 284 13.88 9.02 10.32
CA ASN A 284 14.74 7.91 10.69
C ASN A 284 13.93 6.62 10.99
N LEU A 285 12.76 6.74 11.62
CA LEU A 285 11.84 5.61 11.79
C LEU A 285 11.34 5.10 10.43
N LEU A 286 10.84 5.99 9.58
CA LEU A 286 10.17 5.59 8.34
C LEU A 286 11.14 5.03 7.30
N ARG A 287 12.40 5.49 7.29
CA ARG A 287 13.50 4.89 6.50
C ARG A 287 13.77 3.43 6.85
N ALA A 288 13.24 2.92 7.97
CA ALA A 288 13.32 1.52 8.36
C ALA A 288 12.16 0.64 7.88
N CYS A 289 11.17 1.25 7.20
CA CYS A 289 9.87 0.66 6.90
C CYS A 289 9.57 0.60 5.40
N PHE A 290 10.57 0.62 4.52
CA PHE A 290 10.34 0.67 3.06
C PHE A 290 9.95 -0.68 2.45
N GLU A 291 9.81 -1.73 3.26
CA GLU A 291 9.33 -3.01 2.78
C GLU A 291 7.92 -2.89 2.22
N SER A 292 7.72 -3.37 1.00
CA SER A 292 6.43 -3.42 0.32
C SER A 292 6.53 -4.23 -0.98
N CYS A 293 5.42 -4.31 -1.73
CA CYS A 293 5.42 -4.84 -3.09
C CYS A 293 6.38 -4.12 -4.04
N LEU A 294 6.79 -2.88 -3.74
CA LEU A 294 7.67 -2.07 -4.59
C LEU A 294 9.15 -2.31 -4.32
N ARG A 295 9.50 -2.84 -3.15
CA ARG A 295 10.87 -2.83 -2.68
C ARG A 295 11.17 -3.92 -1.66
N VAL A 296 12.19 -4.71 -1.98
CA VAL A 296 12.69 -5.78 -1.10
C VAL A 296 13.64 -5.25 -0.02
N ASN A 297 14.47 -4.23 -0.32
CA ASN A 297 15.35 -3.63 0.70
C ASN A 297 14.56 -2.66 1.60
N PRO A 298 14.23 -3.05 2.85
CA PRO A 298 13.32 -2.32 3.73
C PRO A 298 13.94 -1.09 4.38
N ALA A 299 15.27 -1.03 4.44
CA ALA A 299 15.96 -0.08 5.30
C ALA A 299 17.36 0.25 4.80
N PRO A 300 17.50 0.95 3.66
CA PRO A 300 18.79 1.23 3.03
C PRO A 300 19.81 1.88 3.97
N ASP A 301 19.38 2.85 4.78
CA ASP A 301 20.27 3.56 5.72
C ASP A 301 20.77 2.62 6.83
N PHE A 302 19.88 1.76 7.33
CA PHE A 302 20.21 0.78 8.36
C PHE A 302 21.12 -0.32 7.83
N SER A 303 20.82 -0.84 6.64
CA SER A 303 21.65 -1.85 5.96
C SER A 303 23.07 -1.35 5.74
N ALA A 304 23.25 -0.10 5.29
CA ALA A 304 24.58 0.49 5.11
C ALA A 304 25.38 0.55 6.42
N ILE A 305 24.72 0.81 7.56
CA ILE A 305 25.36 0.82 8.89
C ILE A 305 25.78 -0.60 9.30
N LEU A 306 24.90 -1.59 9.11
CA LEU A 306 25.21 -2.98 9.39
C LEU A 306 26.36 -3.49 8.51
N GLU A 307 26.38 -3.14 7.23
CA GLU A 307 27.47 -3.47 6.32
C GLU A 307 28.80 -2.84 6.74
N ALA A 308 28.79 -1.55 7.12
CA ALA A 308 29.99 -0.84 7.59
C ALA A 308 30.54 -1.42 8.91
N ALA A 309 29.65 -1.77 9.84
CA ALA A 309 30.03 -2.45 11.07
C ALA A 309 30.58 -3.86 10.78
N SER A 310 29.91 -4.61 9.90
CA SER A 310 30.31 -5.95 9.49
C SER A 310 31.69 -5.97 8.86
N PHE A 311 31.93 -5.06 7.93
CA PHE A 311 33.25 -4.86 7.35
C PHE A 311 34.31 -4.52 8.41
N SER A 312 33.98 -3.63 9.36
CA SER A 312 34.91 -3.22 10.41
C SER A 312 35.31 -4.41 11.31
N TRP A 313 34.37 -5.23 11.77
CA TRP A 313 34.74 -6.37 12.63
C TRP A 313 35.41 -7.51 11.85
N LYS A 314 34.98 -7.80 10.61
CA LYS A 314 35.61 -8.81 9.73
C LYS A 314 37.05 -8.44 9.34
N THR A 315 37.39 -7.15 9.38
CA THR A 315 38.76 -6.66 9.13
C THR A 315 39.57 -6.42 10.40
N GLY A 316 39.16 -7.02 11.53
CA GLY A 316 39.90 -6.98 12.78
C GLY A 316 39.78 -5.66 13.54
N LYS A 317 38.70 -4.91 13.35
CA LYS A 317 38.45 -3.64 14.06
C LYS A 317 37.12 -3.68 14.84
N PRO A 318 36.93 -4.64 15.75
CA PRO A 318 35.65 -4.81 16.45
C PRO A 318 35.28 -3.61 17.33
N VAL A 319 36.25 -2.93 17.95
CA VAL A 319 36.01 -1.68 18.69
C VAL A 319 35.48 -0.56 17.79
N GLN A 320 35.96 -0.47 16.54
CA GLN A 320 35.44 0.51 15.58
C GLN A 320 34.00 0.15 15.18
N ALA A 321 33.73 -1.15 14.94
CA ALA A 321 32.37 -1.61 14.67
C ALA A 321 31.42 -1.32 15.83
N GLY A 322 31.86 -1.55 17.08
CA GLY A 322 31.11 -1.25 18.29
C GLY A 322 30.71 0.22 18.36
N LYS A 323 31.62 1.16 18.05
CA LYS A 323 31.32 2.60 18.01
C LYS A 323 30.27 2.97 16.95
N LEU A 324 30.32 2.36 15.77
CA LEU A 324 29.33 2.60 14.71
C LEU A 324 27.92 2.15 15.16
N ILE A 325 27.84 0.95 15.72
CA ILE A 325 26.59 0.39 16.24
C ILE A 325 26.06 1.17 17.44
N GLU A 326 26.93 1.59 18.37
CA GLU A 326 26.57 2.41 19.53
C GLU A 326 26.01 3.77 19.11
N ALA A 327 26.67 4.45 18.17
CA ALA A 327 26.22 5.73 17.66
C ALA A 327 24.81 5.63 17.05
N HIS A 328 24.56 4.59 16.27
CA HIS A 328 23.24 4.37 15.68
C HIS A 328 22.18 4.00 16.73
N GLY A 329 22.49 3.09 17.66
CA GLY A 329 21.58 2.74 18.75
C GLY A 329 21.18 3.96 19.60
N ASN A 330 22.13 4.84 19.90
CA ASN A 330 21.84 6.09 20.61
C ASN A 330 20.95 7.05 19.79
N GLN A 331 21.19 7.17 18.48
CA GLN A 331 20.34 7.97 17.60
C GLN A 331 18.90 7.44 17.60
N MET A 332 18.71 6.13 17.47
CA MET A 332 17.39 5.50 17.48
C MET A 332 16.63 5.81 18.79
N LEU A 333 17.30 5.70 19.94
CA LEU A 333 16.68 6.01 21.24
C LEU A 333 16.37 7.50 21.39
N SER A 334 17.18 8.38 20.82
CA SER A 334 16.89 9.82 20.75
C SER A 334 15.65 10.11 19.90
N ASP A 335 15.52 9.46 18.74
CA ASP A 335 14.36 9.61 17.85
C ASP A 335 13.08 9.12 18.56
N VAL A 336 13.16 7.99 19.27
CA VAL A 336 12.05 7.48 20.10
C VAL A 336 11.66 8.46 21.19
N ALA A 337 12.63 9.06 21.89
CA ALA A 337 12.35 10.05 22.92
C ALA A 337 11.65 11.29 22.36
N THR A 338 12.07 11.77 21.18
CA THR A 338 11.42 12.87 20.46
C THR A 338 9.98 12.51 20.12
N MET A 339 9.75 11.37 19.46
CA MET A 339 8.40 10.96 19.05
C MET A 339 7.47 10.70 20.26
N LYS A 340 7.97 10.09 21.33
CA LYS A 340 7.18 9.84 22.57
C LYS A 340 6.94 11.10 23.40
N SER A 341 7.61 12.21 23.12
CA SER A 341 7.44 13.47 23.85
C SER A 341 5.99 13.97 23.82
N ALA A 342 5.54 14.57 24.92
CA ALA A 342 4.26 15.28 24.96
C ALA A 342 4.23 16.51 24.02
N LYS A 343 5.41 16.99 23.59
CA LYS A 343 5.55 18.13 22.67
C LYS A 343 5.62 17.72 21.19
N PHE A 344 5.59 16.43 20.89
CA PHE A 344 5.64 15.95 19.50
C PHE A 344 4.46 16.50 18.70
N SER A 345 4.74 17.15 17.58
CA SER A 345 3.78 17.92 16.78
C SER A 345 2.79 17.04 15.99
N LYS A 346 3.04 15.72 15.87
CA LYS A 346 2.22 14.79 15.09
C LYS A 346 1.65 13.64 15.94
N PRO A 347 0.76 13.91 16.91
CA PRO A 347 0.26 12.88 17.83
C PRO A 347 -0.42 11.70 17.12
N HIS A 348 -1.13 11.93 16.01
CA HIS A 348 -1.77 10.86 15.25
C HIS A 348 -0.75 9.99 14.49
N TRP A 349 0.32 10.58 13.95
CA TRP A 349 1.40 9.79 13.33
C TRP A 349 2.05 8.86 14.34
N ARG A 350 2.27 9.35 15.57
CA ARG A 350 2.79 8.53 16.67
C ARG A 350 1.85 7.37 17.02
N GLU A 351 0.55 7.63 17.05
CA GLU A 351 -0.47 6.60 17.32
C GLU A 351 -0.47 5.53 16.22
N GLU A 352 -0.52 5.94 14.96
CA GLU A 352 -0.50 5.05 13.82
C GLU A 352 0.80 4.24 13.71
N SER A 353 1.95 4.83 14.09
CA SER A 353 3.27 4.20 14.00
C SER A 353 3.68 3.43 15.26
N LEU A 354 2.84 3.34 16.29
CA LEU A 354 3.25 2.89 17.64
C LEU A 354 3.89 1.50 17.66
N LYS A 355 3.35 0.57 16.87
CA LYS A 355 3.86 -0.82 16.73
C LYS A 355 5.31 -0.81 16.20
N TRP A 356 5.57 -0.08 15.12
CA TRP A 356 6.90 0.08 14.53
C TRP A 356 7.85 0.84 15.44
N LEU A 357 7.38 1.92 16.09
CA LEU A 357 8.17 2.70 17.04
C LEU A 357 8.64 1.86 18.25
N THR A 358 7.79 0.93 18.71
CA THR A 358 8.13 0.01 19.81
C THR A 358 9.23 -0.97 19.40
N LYS A 359 9.14 -1.57 18.21
CA LYS A 359 10.19 -2.45 17.71
C LYS A 359 11.49 -1.68 17.42
N TYR A 360 11.37 -0.46 16.89
CA TYR A 360 12.49 0.45 16.66
C TYR A 360 13.24 0.75 17.98
N GLU A 361 12.54 1.07 19.07
CA GLU A 361 13.14 1.24 20.40
C GLU A 361 13.85 -0.03 20.89
N ALA A 362 13.21 -1.19 20.76
CA ALA A 362 13.78 -2.48 21.17
C ALA A 362 15.09 -2.79 20.40
N VAL A 363 15.13 -2.48 19.11
CA VAL A 363 16.37 -2.60 18.32
C VAL A 363 17.42 -1.60 18.79
N GLY A 364 17.07 -0.35 19.06
CA GLY A 364 18.01 0.65 19.60
C GLY A 364 18.70 0.16 20.88
N ILE A 365 17.93 -0.43 21.81
CA ILE A 365 18.46 -1.05 23.05
C ILE A 365 19.37 -2.24 22.72
N ALA A 366 18.95 -3.11 21.80
CA ALA A 366 19.73 -4.27 21.39
C ALA A 366 21.08 -3.86 20.78
N LEU A 367 21.11 -2.82 19.94
CA LEU A 367 22.35 -2.31 19.34
C LEU A 367 23.35 -1.84 20.40
N LEU A 368 22.91 -1.17 21.47
CA LEU A 368 23.82 -0.77 22.55
C LEU A 368 24.48 -1.97 23.23
N GLU A 369 23.75 -3.09 23.37
CA GLU A 369 24.33 -4.32 23.91
C GLU A 369 25.30 -4.98 22.94
N ILE A 370 24.95 -5.05 21.64
CA ILE A 370 25.84 -5.56 20.60
C ILE A 370 27.12 -4.71 20.50
N ALA A 371 27.01 -3.40 20.66
CA ALA A 371 28.17 -2.51 20.68
C ALA A 371 29.11 -2.79 21.86
N ARG A 372 28.58 -3.12 23.05
CA ARG A 372 29.40 -3.52 24.20
C ARG A 372 30.16 -4.81 23.93
N ILE A 373 29.49 -5.81 23.35
CA ILE A 373 30.10 -7.09 22.96
C ILE A 373 31.21 -6.84 21.93
N LEU A 374 30.93 -6.09 20.86
CA LEU A 374 31.94 -5.74 19.86
C LEU A 374 33.13 -4.97 20.45
N SER A 375 32.88 -4.11 21.45
CA SER A 375 33.94 -3.34 22.11
C SER A 375 34.81 -4.17 23.05
N SER A 376 34.29 -5.28 23.59
CA SER A 376 35.03 -6.23 24.42
C SER A 376 35.70 -7.34 23.61
N CYS A 377 35.27 -7.57 22.36
CA CYS A 377 35.86 -8.56 21.48
C CYS A 377 37.34 -8.27 21.17
N GLY A 378 38.16 -9.31 21.28
CA GLY A 378 39.51 -9.37 20.74
C GLY A 378 39.54 -10.02 19.35
N ILE A 379 40.75 -10.27 18.85
CA ILE A 379 40.97 -11.07 17.64
C ILE A 379 41.63 -12.38 18.06
N SER A 380 41.02 -13.49 17.67
CA SER A 380 41.54 -14.84 17.92
C SER A 380 42.76 -15.16 17.04
N LYS A 381 43.46 -16.26 17.36
CA LYS A 381 44.62 -16.71 16.56
C LYS A 381 44.27 -17.05 15.10
N ASN A 382 43.00 -17.37 14.83
CA ASN A 382 42.50 -17.69 13.49
C ASN A 382 41.92 -16.46 12.77
N SER A 383 42.15 -15.26 13.29
CA SER A 383 41.65 -13.97 12.78
C SER A 383 40.13 -13.73 12.93
N ASN A 384 39.39 -14.67 13.52
CA ASN A 384 37.98 -14.48 13.89
C ASN A 384 37.85 -13.60 15.13
N LEU A 385 36.66 -13.03 15.38
CA LEU A 385 36.37 -12.32 16.63
C LEU A 385 36.44 -13.28 17.83
N SER A 386 37.17 -12.89 18.87
CA SER A 386 37.14 -13.62 20.15
C SER A 386 36.09 -13.02 21.09
N GLY A 387 35.26 -13.87 21.70
CA GLY A 387 34.27 -13.47 22.70
C GLY A 387 34.05 -14.57 23.74
N THR A 388 33.14 -14.33 24.69
CA THR A 388 32.78 -15.31 25.74
C THR A 388 31.54 -16.11 25.36
N LYS A 389 31.30 -17.22 26.06
CA LYS A 389 30.05 -17.97 25.94
C LYS A 389 28.82 -17.12 26.33
N ALA A 390 28.98 -16.22 27.30
CA ALA A 390 27.92 -15.30 27.72
C ALA A 390 27.56 -14.30 26.61
N ASP A 391 28.55 -13.79 25.86
CA ASP A 391 28.30 -12.90 24.71
C ASP A 391 27.48 -13.61 23.62
N LEU A 392 27.85 -14.86 23.30
CA LEU A 392 27.12 -15.68 22.33
C LEU A 392 25.67 -15.94 22.78
N ASP A 393 25.46 -16.30 24.05
CA ASP A 393 24.12 -16.54 24.59
C ASP A 393 23.28 -15.25 24.59
N LYS A 394 23.93 -14.10 24.84
CA LYS A 394 23.28 -12.79 24.77
C LYS A 394 22.86 -12.42 23.35
N ILE A 395 23.71 -12.59 22.34
CA ILE A 395 23.37 -12.35 20.92
C ILE A 395 22.18 -13.22 20.50
N ASN A 396 22.21 -14.52 20.83
CA ASN A 396 21.11 -15.43 20.49
C ASN A 396 19.79 -15.05 21.19
N SER A 397 19.86 -14.60 22.45
CA SER A 397 18.69 -14.10 23.19
C SER A 397 18.11 -12.83 22.55
N ILE A 398 18.95 -11.89 22.12
CA ILE A 398 18.53 -10.69 21.39
C ILE A 398 17.80 -11.09 20.10
N ARG A 399 18.40 -11.96 19.29
CA ARG A 399 17.80 -12.45 18.04
C ARG A 399 16.43 -13.07 18.28
N ALA A 400 16.33 -14.00 19.25
CA ALA A 400 15.06 -14.65 19.58
C ALA A 400 13.99 -13.64 20.03
N SER A 401 14.38 -12.65 20.84
CA SER A 401 13.45 -11.61 21.29
C SER A 401 12.96 -10.73 20.14
N LEU A 402 13.84 -10.27 19.25
CA LEU A 402 13.47 -9.40 18.14
C LEU A 402 12.65 -10.13 17.07
N ASN A 403 12.92 -11.43 16.84
CA ASN A 403 12.19 -12.26 15.89
C ASN A 403 10.80 -12.71 16.41
N SER A 404 10.56 -12.63 17.72
CA SER A 404 9.22 -12.91 18.28
C SER A 404 8.20 -11.81 17.99
N ASP A 405 8.65 -10.60 17.64
CA ASP A 405 7.78 -9.52 17.19
C ASP A 405 7.63 -9.59 15.66
N PRO A 406 6.42 -9.88 15.14
CA PRO A 406 6.20 -10.05 13.71
C PRO A 406 6.25 -8.74 12.92
N THR A 407 6.29 -7.58 13.58
CA THR A 407 6.38 -6.26 12.93
C THR A 407 7.59 -6.20 11.98
N ARG A 408 7.34 -5.88 10.71
CA ARG A 408 8.37 -5.81 9.66
C ARG A 408 9.00 -4.42 9.71
N LEU A 409 10.26 -4.39 10.14
CA LEU A 409 11.10 -3.22 10.25
C LEU A 409 12.55 -3.72 10.09
N PHE A 410 13.33 -3.08 9.22
CA PHE A 410 14.67 -3.56 8.78
C PHE A 410 14.70 -4.90 8.01
N GLY A 411 13.55 -5.54 7.75
CA GLY A 411 13.44 -6.88 7.14
C GLY A 411 14.33 -7.91 7.85
N SER A 412 15.05 -8.75 7.11
CA SER A 412 15.92 -9.79 7.68
C SER A 412 17.37 -9.34 7.94
N GLY A 413 17.75 -8.12 7.55
CA GLY A 413 19.15 -7.67 7.56
C GLY A 413 19.80 -7.71 8.94
N LEU A 414 19.07 -7.30 9.98
CA LEU A 414 19.56 -7.35 11.36
C LEU A 414 19.79 -8.78 11.85
N ASP A 415 18.80 -9.67 11.68
CA ASP A 415 18.93 -11.05 12.16
C ASP A 415 20.07 -11.78 11.47
N MET A 416 20.22 -11.60 10.15
CA MET A 416 21.33 -12.16 9.38
C MET A 416 22.68 -11.65 9.90
N THR A 417 22.80 -10.34 10.13
CA THR A 417 24.02 -9.72 10.64
C THR A 417 24.38 -10.22 12.05
N LEU A 418 23.38 -10.37 12.93
CA LEU A 418 23.59 -10.91 14.27
C LEU A 418 23.91 -12.41 14.25
N ALA A 419 23.37 -13.17 13.28
CA ALA A 419 23.72 -14.57 13.08
C ALA A 419 25.21 -14.71 12.70
N GLU A 420 25.68 -13.89 11.75
CA GLU A 420 27.10 -13.86 11.36
C GLU A 420 28.01 -13.51 12.54
N LEU A 421 27.65 -12.49 13.34
CA LEU A 421 28.41 -12.12 14.53
C LEU A 421 28.48 -13.27 15.55
N ALA A 422 27.37 -13.99 15.75
CA ALA A 422 27.33 -15.14 16.63
C ALA A 422 28.23 -16.29 16.16
N ASP A 423 28.29 -16.53 14.85
CA ASP A 423 29.14 -17.57 14.26
C ASP A 423 30.64 -17.23 14.38
N GLU A 424 31.03 -15.96 14.17
CA GLU A 424 32.40 -15.47 14.38
C GLU A 424 32.90 -15.76 15.81
N ILE A 425 32.10 -15.38 16.82
CA ILE A 425 32.43 -15.64 18.23
C ILE A 425 32.46 -17.14 18.52
N ARG A 426 31.49 -17.91 18.00
CA ARG A 426 31.40 -19.36 18.21
C ARG A 426 32.67 -20.07 17.75
N TRP A 427 33.18 -19.73 16.56
CA TRP A 427 34.39 -20.35 16.04
C TRP A 427 35.62 -20.10 16.92
N SER A 428 35.72 -18.91 17.55
CA SER A 428 36.80 -18.61 18.48
C SER A 428 36.76 -19.43 19.78
N LEU A 429 35.58 -19.91 20.19
CA LEU A 429 35.38 -20.71 21.40
C LEU A 429 35.68 -22.20 21.17
N THR A 430 35.61 -22.65 19.92
CA THR A 430 35.83 -24.05 19.53
C THR A 430 37.23 -24.33 18.98
N ALA A 431 37.99 -23.27 18.67
CA ALA A 431 39.37 -23.31 18.18
C ALA A 431 40.37 -23.16 19.32
#